data_AF-A0A1I5KNR8-F1
#
_entry.id   AF-A0A1I5KNR8-F1
#
_cell.length_a   1.000
_cell.length_b   1.000
_cell.length_c   1.000
_cell.angle_alpha   90.00
_cell.angle_beta   90.00
_cell.angle_gamma   90.00
#
_symmetry.space_group_name_H-M   'P 1'
#
loop_
_entity.id
_entity.type
_entity.pdbx_description
1 polymer ?
#
loop_
_entity_poly.entity_id
_entity_poly.type
_entity_poly.pdbx_seq_one_letter_code
_entity_poly.pdbx_strand_id
1 'polypeptide(L)' 'MVEFDADTRRELQKAADALAEAVRHHRAHDESNAARHLASAVRYSPLTSSLEAAAETLGRLLERKA' A
#
# COMPACT_ATOMS: atom_id res chain seq x y z
N MET A 1 14.60 -18.62 13.55
CA MET A 1 13.52 -17.77 13.01
C MET A 1 13.54 -16.48 13.83
N VAL A 2 13.87 -15.33 13.24
CA VAL A 2 14.00 -14.06 14.00
C VAL A 2 12.60 -13.53 14.30
N GLU A 3 12.28 -13.36 15.57
CA GLU A 3 11.06 -12.69 16.05
C GLU A 3 11.35 -11.18 16.10
N PHE A 4 10.41 -10.37 15.61
CA PHE A 4 10.58 -8.92 15.71
C PHE A 4 10.32 -8.51 17.16
N ASP A 5 11.21 -7.70 17.73
CA ASP A 5 10.91 -7.04 18.98
C ASP A 5 9.70 -6.10 18.84
N ALA A 6 9.13 -5.72 19.97
CA ALA A 6 7.92 -4.91 20.02
C ALA A 6 8.09 -3.56 19.30
N ASP A 7 9.28 -2.98 19.34
CA ASP A 7 9.58 -1.71 18.66
C ASP A 7 9.58 -1.91 17.13
N THR A 8 10.26 -2.95 16.64
CA THR A 8 10.29 -3.30 15.23
C THR A 8 8.89 -3.60 14.71
N ARG A 9 8.08 -4.35 15.46
CA ARG A 9 6.68 -4.61 15.08
C ARG A 9 5.86 -3.32 15.01
N ARG A 10 6.03 -2.41 15.97
CA ARG A 10 5.33 -1.11 15.98
C ARG A 10 5.72 -0.25 14.79
N GLU A 11 7.01 -0.16 14.46
CA GLU A 11 7.45 0.63 13.31
C GLU A 11 7.01 0.01 11.97
N LEU A 12 6.99 -1.32 11.86
CA LEU A 12 6.40 -2.01 10.70
C LEU A 12 4.90 -1.75 10.56
N GLN A 13 4.15 -1.72 11.66
CA GLN A 13 2.73 -1.38 11.64
C GLN A 13 2.51 0.05 11.15
N LYS A 14 3.27 1.02 11.66
CA LYS A 14 3.20 2.42 11.19
C LYS A 14 3.49 2.54 9.69
N ALA A 15 4.49 1.79 9.20
CA ALA A 15 4.83 1.77 7.78
C ALA A 15 3.69 1.15 6.95
N ALA A 16 3.05 0.08 7.45
CA ALA A 16 1.89 -0.54 6.80
C ALA A 16 0.70 0.43 6.72
N ASP A 17 0.41 1.13 7.82
CA ASP A 17 -0.67 2.13 7.86
C ASP A 17 -0.41 3.28 6.88
N ALA A 18 0.84 3.78 6.83
CA ALA A 18 1.24 4.82 5.90
C ALA A 18 1.13 4.37 4.43
N LEU A 19 1.50 3.12 4.13
CA LEU A 19 1.37 2.56 2.78
C LEU A 19 -0.09 2.35 2.39
N ALA A 20 -0.95 1.90 3.31
CA ALA A 20 -2.38 1.78 3.05
C ALA A 20 -3.01 3.14 2.69
N GLU A 21 -2.62 4.19 3.41
CA GLU A 21 -3.04 5.56 3.12
C GLU A 21 -2.52 6.08 1.77
N ALA A 22 -1.25 5.79 1.45
CA ALA A 22 -0.67 6.14 0.16
C ALA A 22 -1.39 5.44 -1.01
N VAL A 23 -1.67 4.14 -0.90
CA VAL A 23 -2.44 3.38 -1.91
C VAL A 23 -3.81 4.01 -2.11
N ARG A 24 -4.53 4.31 -1.02
CA ARG A 24 -5.86 4.94 -1.08
C ARG A 24 -5.81 6.28 -1.81
N HIS A 25 -4.86 7.13 -1.46
CA HIS A 25 -4.69 8.45 -2.08
C HIS A 25 -4.38 8.34 -3.58
N HIS A 26 -3.42 7.50 -3.95
CA HIS A 26 -2.99 7.37 -5.34
C HIS A 26 -4.03 6.67 -6.23
N ARG A 27 -4.78 5.69 -5.71
CA ARG A 27 -5.92 5.12 -6.43
C ARG A 27 -6.99 6.17 -6.71
N ALA A 28 -7.37 6.96 -5.71
CA ALA A 28 -8.36 8.03 -5.87
C ALA A 28 -7.89 9.09 -6.88
N HIS A 29 -6.59 9.41 -6.89
CA HIS A 29 -6.01 10.28 -7.90
C HIS A 29 -6.13 9.69 -9.32
N ASP A 30 -5.73 8.43 -9.51
CA ASP A 30 -5.79 7.75 -10.81
C ASP A 30 -7.23 7.60 -11.31
N GLU A 31 -8.17 7.30 -10.42
CA GLU A 31 -9.62 7.23 -10.69
C GLU A 31 -10.18 8.59 -11.10
N SER A 32 -9.82 9.65 -10.37
CA SER A 32 -10.20 11.03 -10.71
C SER A 32 -9.66 11.43 -12.08
N ASN A 33 -8.41 11.06 -12.39
CA ASN A 33 -7.81 11.31 -13.69
C ASN A 33 -8.54 10.56 -14.81
N ALA A 34 -8.85 9.28 -14.61
CA ALA A 34 -9.63 8.48 -15.56
C ALA A 34 -11.03 9.08 -15.82
N ALA A 35 -11.72 9.51 -14.75
CA ALA A 35 -13.02 10.16 -14.85
C ALA A 35 -12.95 11.48 -15.63
N ARG A 36 -11.96 12.33 -15.34
CA ARG A 36 -11.73 13.61 -16.05
C ARG A 36 -11.51 13.42 -17.55
N HIS A 37 -10.92 12.30 -17.95
CA HIS A 37 -10.63 11.99 -19.34
C HIS A 37 -11.65 11.03 -19.99
N LEU A 38 -12.77 10.72 -19.31
CA LEU A 38 -13.79 9.79 -19.79
C LEU A 38 -13.22 8.45 -20.26
N ALA A 39 -12.16 7.99 -19.57
CA ALA A 39 -11.53 6.73 -19.91
C ALA A 39 -12.48 5.56 -19.65
N SER A 40 -12.49 4.57 -20.53
CA SER A 40 -13.31 3.36 -20.38
C SER A 40 -12.88 2.47 -19.20
N ALA A 41 -11.65 2.66 -18.71
CA ALA A 41 -11.11 1.96 -17.55
C ALA A 41 -10.06 2.83 -16.85
N VAL A 42 -9.93 2.64 -15.53
CA VAL A 42 -8.86 3.24 -14.74
C VAL A 42 -7.56 2.49 -15.03
N ARG A 43 -6.51 3.23 -15.38
CA ARG A 43 -5.15 2.69 -15.48
C ARG A 43 -4.35 3.21 -14.31
N TYR A 44 -4.15 2.35 -13.31
CA TYR A 44 -3.32 2.68 -12.16
C TYR A 44 -1.88 2.93 -12.60
N SER A 45 -1.29 3.98 -12.03
CA SER A 45 0.08 4.37 -12.31
C SER A 45 1.08 3.31 -11.82
N PRO A 46 2.31 3.26 -12.38
CA PRO A 46 3.37 2.41 -11.84
C PRO A 46 3.67 2.65 -10.35
N LEU A 47 3.45 3.89 -9.88
CA LEU A 47 3.58 4.25 -8.47
C LEU A 47 2.50 3.57 -7.62
N THR A 48 1.23 3.64 -8.05
CA THR A 48 0.11 2.97 -7.37
C THR A 48 0.37 1.46 -7.26
N SER A 49 0.78 0.81 -8.35
CA SER A 49 1.13 -0.62 -8.34
C SER A 49 2.30 -0.95 -7.40
N SER A 50 3.30 -0.07 -7.32
CA SER A 50 4.45 -0.26 -6.42
C SER A 50 4.05 -0.13 -4.96
N LEU A 51 3.17 0.83 -4.63
CA LEU A 51 2.64 1.00 -3.28
C LEU A 51 1.79 -0.20 -2.84
N GLU A 52 0.98 -0.75 -3.74
CA GLU A 52 0.20 -1.97 -3.48
C GLU A 52 1.08 -3.17 -3.18
N ALA A 53 2.12 -3.40 -4.01
CA ALA A 53 3.07 -4.49 -3.79
C ALA A 53 3.84 -4.34 -2.47
N ALA A 54 4.20 -3.11 -2.09
CA ALA A 54 4.85 -2.82 -0.82
C ALA A 54 3.92 -3.08 0.37
N ALA A 55 2.65 -2.64 0.29
CA ALA A 55 1.63 -2.89 1.30
C ALA A 55 1.38 -4.39 1.50
N GLU A 56 1.24 -5.16 0.41
CA GLU A 56 1.09 -6.62 0.47
C GLU A 56 2.30 -7.30 1.12
N THR A 57 3.51 -6.82 0.80
CA THR A 57 4.74 -7.36 1.38
C THR A 57 4.82 -7.11 2.88
N LEU A 58 4.47 -5.90 3.34
CA LEU A 58 4.43 -5.59 4.78
C LEU A 58 3.33 -6.37 5.50
N GLY A 59 2.14 -6.50 4.90
CA GLY A 59 1.06 -7.32 5.47
C GLY A 59 1.52 -8.76 5.72
N ARG A 60 2.14 -9.39 4.72
CA ARG A 60 2.70 -10.75 4.86
C ARG A 60 3.81 -10.84 5.91
N LEU A 61 4.63 -9.80 6.08
CA LEU A 61 5.66 -9.76 7.11
C LEU A 61 5.07 -9.68 8.53
N LEU A 62 3.98 -8.94 8.70
CA LEU A 62 3.26 -8.81 9.97
C LEU A 62 2.45 -10.07 10.32
N GLU A 63 1.83 -10.72 9.33
CA GLU A 63 1.03 -11.95 9.48
C GLU A 63 1.88 -13.19 9.73
N ARG A 64 3.03 -13.37 9.04
CA ARG A 64 3.95 -14.51 9.24
C ARG A 64 4.58 -14.56 10.64
N LYS A 65 4.33 -13.55 11.46
CA LYS A 65 4.96 -13.28 12.76
C LYS A 65 3.92 -13.01 13.86
N ALA A 66 2.64 -13.24 13.59
CA ALA A 66 1.58 -13.30 14.59
C ALA A 66 1.36 -14.76 15.00
#